data_AF-A0A7S6MTM1-F1
#
_entry.id   AF-A0A7S6MTM1-F1
#
_cell.length_a   1.000
_cell.length_b   1.000
_cell.length_c   1.000
_cell.angle_alpha   90.00
_cell.angle_beta   90.00
_cell.angle_gamma   90.00
#
_symmetry.space_group_name_H-M   'P 1'
#
loop_
_entity.id
_entity.type
_entity.pdbx_description
1 polymer ?
#
loop_
_entity_poly.entity_id
_entity_poly.type
_entity_poly.pdbx_seq_one_letter_code
_entity_poly.pdbx_strand_id
1 'polypeptide(L)'
;MDTIQSFAVPENDQPIHVHNNAATAFLGVLTGLLICLALVGIASGMGWHPVVGGVLTGFSGAVVGASGSSTPSGNRAAILGWAGATNFVLGLVMFVCTLLGIIH
;
A
#
# COMPACT_ATOMS: atom_id res chain seq x y z
N MET A 1 23.40 -41.35 -18.17
CA MET A 1 24.57 -41.21 -17.28
C MET A 1 25.09 -39.79 -17.44
N ASP A 2 24.24 -38.80 -17.15
CA ASP A 2 23.94 -38.26 -15.81
C ASP A 2 25.22 -37.59 -15.30
N THR A 3 25.31 -36.28 -15.17
CA THR A 3 24.51 -35.53 -14.21
C THR A 3 24.57 -34.05 -14.60
N ILE A 4 23.42 -33.45 -14.87
CA ILE A 4 23.22 -32.01 -14.96
C ILE A 4 23.80 -31.40 -13.68
N GLN A 5 24.82 -30.54 -13.81
CA GLN A 5 25.26 -29.71 -12.69
C GLN A 5 24.07 -28.89 -12.24
N SER A 6 23.53 -29.30 -11.10
CA SER A 6 22.54 -28.55 -10.33
C SER A 6 23.06 -27.12 -10.19
N PHE A 7 22.40 -26.19 -10.85
CA PHE A 7 22.49 -24.78 -10.52
C PHE A 7 22.26 -24.67 -9.01
N ALA A 8 23.34 -24.44 -8.27
CA ALA A 8 23.29 -24.15 -6.86
C ALA A 8 22.55 -22.82 -6.70
N VAL A 9 21.22 -22.90 -6.55
CA VAL A 9 20.44 -21.82 -5.97
C VAL A 9 20.99 -21.68 -4.55
N PRO A 10 21.59 -20.54 -4.16
CA PRO A 10 21.95 -20.33 -2.78
C PRO A 10 20.64 -20.33 -1.98
N GLU A 11 20.37 -21.43 -1.28
CA GLU A 11 19.27 -21.58 -0.35
C GLU A 11 19.56 -20.72 0.89
N ASN A 12 19.41 -19.41 0.74
CA ASN A 12 19.08 -18.56 1.86
C ASN A 12 17.54 -18.45 1.93
N ASP A 13 16.88 -19.60 2.02
CA ASP A 13 15.45 -19.75 2.32
C ASP A 13 15.20 -19.51 3.81
N GLN A 14 15.82 -18.48 4.39
CA GLN A 14 15.31 -17.95 5.65
C GLN A 14 14.05 -17.16 5.29
N PRO A 15 12.85 -17.62 5.70
CA PRO A 15 11.64 -16.85 5.44
C PRO A 15 11.85 -15.45 6.04
N ILE A 16 11.79 -14.42 5.19
CA ILE A 16 11.88 -13.03 5.67
C ILE A 16 10.65 -12.81 6.52
N HIS A 17 10.81 -12.97 7.84
CA HIS A 17 9.73 -12.78 8.78
C HIS A 17 9.33 -11.31 8.77
N VAL A 18 8.10 -11.05 8.32
CA VAL A 18 7.50 -9.73 8.40
C VAL A 18 7.35 -9.40 9.88
N HIS A 19 8.17 -8.46 10.36
CA HIS A 19 8.15 -8.03 11.75
C HIS A 19 6.99 -7.06 11.95
N ASN A 20 5.82 -7.61 12.26
CA ASN A 20 4.60 -6.85 12.46
C ASN A 20 4.45 -6.47 13.94
N ASN A 21 4.91 -5.27 14.29
CA ASN A 21 4.75 -4.70 15.63
C ASN A 21 3.82 -3.48 15.61
N ALA A 22 3.33 -3.07 16.78
CA ALA A 22 2.48 -1.87 16.91
C ALA A 22 3.12 -0.61 16.32
N ALA A 23 4.45 -0.46 16.45
CA ALA A 23 5.19 0.67 15.88
C ALA A 23 5.20 0.68 14.34
N THR A 24 5.41 -0.48 13.69
CA THR A 24 5.40 -0.58 12.22
C THR A 24 4.00 -0.38 11.65
N ALA A 25 2.98 -0.86 12.38
CA ALA A 25 1.58 -0.62 12.02
C ALA A 25 1.22 0.87 12.13
N PHE A 26 1.58 1.53 13.23
CA PHE A 26 1.35 2.96 13.42
C PHE A 26 2.04 3.81 12.34
N LEU A 27 3.32 3.53 12.05
CA LEU A 27 4.06 4.21 10.99
C LEU A 27 3.43 3.96 9.60
N GLY A 28 2.99 2.74 9.33
CA GLY A 28 2.27 2.41 8.10
C GLY A 28 0.97 3.21 7.94
N VAL A 29 0.12 3.21 8.97
CA VAL A 29 -1.15 3.98 8.98
C VAL A 29 -0.89 5.47 8.78
N LEU A 30 0.10 6.04 9.49
CA LEU A 30 0.47 7.45 9.33
C LEU A 30 0.93 7.76 7.90
N THR A 31 1.75 6.88 7.32
CA THR A 31 2.23 7.02 5.94
C THR A 31 1.07 6.93 4.95
N GLY A 32 0.15 5.98 5.12
CA GLY A 32 -1.04 5.85 4.29
C GLY A 32 -1.96 7.08 4.35
N LEU A 33 -2.16 7.65 5.54
CA LEU A 33 -2.92 8.89 5.74
C LEU A 33 -2.28 10.08 5.02
N LEU A 34 -0.96 10.25 5.12
CA LEU A 34 -0.25 11.34 4.44
C LEU A 34 -0.35 11.23 2.92
N ILE A 35 -0.23 10.02 2.37
CA ILE A 35 -0.40 9.77 0.94
C ILE A 35 -1.83 10.10 0.51
N CYS A 36 -2.83 9.67 1.27
CA CYS A 36 -4.23 9.97 1.02
C CYS A 36 -4.48 11.49 0.99
N LEU A 37 -4.02 12.22 2.02
CA LEU A 37 -4.18 13.68 2.08
C LEU A 37 -3.49 14.40 0.92
N ALA A 38 -2.30 13.94 0.52
CA ALA A 38 -1.59 14.51 -0.62
C ALA A 38 -2.37 14.31 -1.92
N LEU A 39 -2.89 13.11 -2.18
CA LEU A 39 -3.66 12.81 -3.38
C LEU A 39 -4.99 13.54 -3.43
N VAL A 40 -5.70 13.59 -2.30
CA VAL A 40 -6.94 14.36 -2.16
C VAL A 40 -6.66 15.85 -2.38
N GLY A 41 -5.59 16.39 -1.79
CA GLY A 41 -5.19 17.78 -1.98
C GLY A 41 -4.89 18.12 -3.45
N ILE A 42 -4.21 17.21 -4.16
CA ILE A 42 -3.96 17.35 -5.60
C ILE A 42 -5.28 17.32 -6.39
N ALA A 43 -6.14 16.33 -6.12
CA ALA A 43 -7.42 16.19 -6.81
C ALA A 43 -8.32 17.42 -6.61
N SER A 44 -8.40 17.94 -5.38
CA SER A 44 -9.15 19.16 -5.06
C SER A 44 -8.53 20.40 -5.70
N GLY A 45 -7.20 20.52 -5.74
CA GLY A 45 -6.52 21.64 -6.39
C GLY A 45 -6.68 21.68 -7.91
N MET A 46 -6.88 20.53 -8.54
CA MET A 46 -7.13 20.41 -9.98
C MET A 46 -8.60 20.52 -10.37
N GLY A 47 -9.51 20.68 -9.40
CA GLY A 47 -10.96 20.71 -9.64
C GLY A 47 -11.52 19.37 -10.16
N TRP A 48 -10.85 18.26 -9.84
CA TRP A 48 -11.32 16.95 -10.26
C TRP A 48 -12.55 16.52 -9.47
N HIS A 49 -13.42 15.74 -10.12
CA HIS A 49 -14.56 15.15 -9.44
C HIS A 49 -14.08 14.28 -8.26
N PRO A 50 -14.70 14.35 -7.07
CA PRO A 50 -14.21 13.63 -5.87
C PRO A 50 -14.08 12.12 -6.06
N VAL A 51 -14.91 11.54 -6.94
CA VAL A 51 -14.82 10.14 -7.39
C VAL A 51 -13.43 9.82 -7.94
N VAL A 52 -12.86 10.70 -8.78
CA VAL A 52 -11.52 10.48 -9.36
C VAL A 52 -10.47 10.48 -8.26
N GLY A 53 -10.60 11.39 -7.28
CA GLY A 53 -9.75 11.41 -6.08
C GLY A 53 -9.82 10.09 -5.30
N GLY A 54 -11.03 9.58 -5.05
CA GLY A 54 -11.24 8.29 -4.37
C GLY A 54 -10.64 7.10 -5.11
N VAL A 55 -10.82 7.03 -6.43
CA VAL A 55 -10.28 5.95 -7.28
C VAL A 55 -8.75 5.98 -7.32
N LEU A 56 -8.14 7.15 -7.50
CA LEU A 56 -6.67 7.28 -7.53
C LEU A 56 -6.04 6.98 -6.17
N THR A 57 -6.69 7.41 -5.10
CA THR A 57 -6.28 7.10 -3.72
C THR A 57 -6.38 5.60 -3.46
N GLY A 58 -7.47 4.95 -3.86
CA GLY A 58 -7.62 3.50 -3.78
C GLY A 58 -6.56 2.74 -4.58
N PHE A 59 -6.34 3.16 -5.84
CA PHE A 59 -5.35 2.54 -6.73
C PHE A 59 -3.93 2.69 -6.20
N SER A 60 -3.55 3.88 -5.74
CA SER A 60 -2.24 4.10 -5.13
C SER A 60 -2.05 3.28 -3.85
N GLY A 61 -3.10 3.09 -3.05
CA GLY A 61 -3.08 2.18 -1.89
C GLY A 61 -2.77 0.74 -2.28
N ALA A 62 -3.40 0.24 -3.35
CA ALA A 62 -3.12 -1.09 -3.89
C ALA A 62 -1.67 -1.23 -4.38
N VAL A 63 -1.14 -0.21 -5.07
CA VAL A 63 0.25 -0.18 -5.55
C VAL A 63 1.25 -0.17 -4.39
N VAL A 64 1.01 0.65 -3.37
CA VAL A 64 1.87 0.74 -2.18
C VAL A 64 1.80 -0.55 -1.35
N GLY A 65 0.62 -1.17 -1.23
CA GLY A 65 0.47 -2.45 -0.57
C GLY A 65 1.21 -3.57 -1.31
N ALA A 66 1.09 -3.60 -2.64
CA ALA A 66 1.79 -4.56 -3.48
C ALA A 66 3.32 -4.37 -3.45
N SER A 67 3.83 -3.14 -3.41
CA SER A 67 5.27 -2.88 -3.31
C SER A 67 5.86 -3.31 -1.96
N GLY A 68 5.04 -3.44 -0.91
CA GLY A 68 5.45 -4.06 0.34
C GLY A 68 5.91 -5.51 0.17
N SER A 69 5.35 -6.25 -0.78
CA SER A 69 5.68 -7.67 -1.03
C SER A 69 7.05 -7.89 -1.67
N SER A 70 7.59 -6.88 -2.36
CA SER A 70 8.89 -6.96 -3.03
C SER A 70 10.04 -6.38 -2.18
N THR A 71 9.78 -5.97 -0.95
CA THR A 71 10.78 -5.29 -0.12
C THR A 71 11.66 -6.29 0.65
N PRO A 72 13.01 -6.23 0.53
CA PRO A 72 13.93 -7.18 1.17
C PRO A 72 13.97 -7.15 2.71
N SER A 73 13.29 -6.19 3.35
CA SER A 73 13.33 -6.01 4.81
C SER A 73 11.93 -6.12 5.43
N GLY A 74 11.77 -7.04 6.38
CA GLY A 74 10.48 -7.34 7.02
C GLY A 74 9.78 -6.13 7.66
N ASN A 75 10.53 -5.18 8.24
CA ASN A 75 9.95 -3.97 8.83
C ASN A 75 9.34 -3.04 7.78
N ARG A 76 10.04 -2.82 6.65
CA ARG A 76 9.53 -1.95 5.57
C ARG A 76 8.36 -2.60 4.82
N ALA A 77 8.40 -3.92 4.64
CA ALA A 77 7.28 -4.68 4.10
C ALA A 77 6.01 -4.50 4.94
N ALA A 78 6.13 -4.57 6.28
CA ALA A 78 5.02 -4.33 7.20
C ALA A 78 4.48 -2.89 7.10
N ILE A 79 5.37 -1.88 7.10
CA ILE A 79 4.98 -0.46 7.00
C ILE A 79 4.25 -0.20 5.67
N LEU A 80 4.77 -0.68 4.54
CA LEU A 80 4.16 -0.51 3.22
C LEU A 80 2.83 -1.27 3.11
N GLY A 81 2.74 -2.46 3.71
CA GLY A 81 1.49 -3.22 3.78
C GLY A 81 0.38 -2.44 4.51
N TRP A 82 0.69 -1.90 5.70
CA TRP A 82 -0.25 -1.07 6.46
C TRP A 82 -0.56 0.26 5.76
N ALA A 83 0.44 0.92 5.17
CA ALA A 83 0.24 2.15 4.41
C ALA A 83 -0.68 1.94 3.20
N GLY A 84 -0.46 0.87 2.44
CA GLY A 84 -1.29 0.50 1.32
C GLY A 84 -2.72 0.17 1.74
N ALA A 85 -2.88 -0.63 2.79
CA ALA A 85 -4.19 -0.98 3.33
C ALA A 85 -4.98 0.24 3.82
N THR A 86 -4.35 1.14 4.59
CA THR A 86 -4.99 2.37 5.06
C THR A 86 -5.39 3.27 3.90
N ASN A 87 -4.50 3.50 2.94
CA ASN A 87 -4.77 4.36 1.79
C ASN A 87 -5.86 3.76 0.88
N PHE A 88 -5.88 2.43 0.71
CA PHE A 88 -6.93 1.72 -0.02
C PHE A 88 -8.30 1.88 0.65
N VAL A 89 -8.38 1.64 1.97
CA VAL A 89 -9.63 1.76 2.73
C VAL A 89 -10.14 3.18 2.71
N LEU A 90 -9.27 4.18 2.88
CA LEU A 90 -9.68 5.59 2.82
C LEU A 90 -10.19 5.97 1.42
N GLY A 91 -9.50 5.55 0.36
CA GLY A 91 -9.96 5.76 -1.01
C GLY A 91 -11.32 5.12 -1.28
N LEU A 92 -11.54 3.89 -0.78
CA LEU A 92 -12.82 3.19 -0.88
C LEU A 92 -13.93 3.92 -0.11
N VAL A 93 -13.66 4.37 1.11
CA VAL A 93 -14.60 5.15 1.92
C VAL A 93 -14.97 6.44 1.20
N MET A 94 -13.99 7.19 0.68
CA MET A 94 -14.25 8.42 -0.07
C MET A 94 -15.08 8.16 -1.33
N PHE A 95 -14.78 7.09 -2.06
CA PHE A 95 -15.57 6.68 -3.23
C PHE A 95 -17.02 6.39 -2.86
N VAL A 96 -17.27 5.58 -1.82
CA VAL A 96 -18.61 5.23 -1.36
C VAL A 96 -19.35 6.46 -0.83
N CYS A 97 -18.71 7.29 -0.02
CA CYS A 97 -19.32 8.51 0.51
C CYS A 97 -19.69 9.51 -0.59
N THR A 98 -18.87 9.62 -1.64
CA THR A 98 -19.20 10.46 -2.81
C THR A 98 -20.38 9.87 -3.58
N LEU A 99 -20.41 8.55 -3.78
CA LEU A 99 -21.49 7.87 -4.48
C LEU A 99 -22.84 7.97 -3.73
N LEU A 100 -22.79 7.96 -2.40
CA LEU A 100 -23.95 8.18 -1.53
C LEU A 100 -24.35 9.65 -1.40
N GLY A 101 -23.60 10.58 -1.99
CA GLY A 101 -23.86 12.03 -1.91
C GLY A 101 -23.57 12.64 -0.54
N ILE A 102 -22.76 11.99 0.29
CA ILE A 102 -22.35 12.49 1.61
C ILE A 102 -21.22 13.52 1.45
N ILE A 103 -20.37 13.36 0.43
CA ILE A 103 -19.26 14.24 0.11
C ILE A 103 -19.50 14.79 -1.30
N HIS A 104 -19.44 16.11 -1.45
CA HIS A 104 -19.66 16.85 -2.69
C HIS A 104 -18.37 17.43 -3.24
#